data_AF-A0A2G9XJY6-F1
#
_entry.id   AF-A0A2G9XJY6-F1
#
_cell.length_a   1.000
_cell.length_b   1.000
_cell.length_c   1.000
_cell.angle_alpha   90.00
_cell.angle_beta   90.00
_cell.angle_gamma   90.00
#
_symmetry.space_group_name_H-M   'P 1'
#
loop_
_entity.id
_entity.type
_entity.pdbx_description
1 polymer ?
#
loop_
_entity_poly.entity_id
_entity_poly.type
_entity_poly.pdbx_seq_one_letter_code
_entity_poly.pdbx_strand_id
1 'polypeptide(L)'
;MLSSTKCLYKGIPLIAMPEDRKIFYDLLRSTRWREDGVKSSGELVIAVGARFMGTPYVPNTLEQGNREDLVINLRQLDCFTFVENTVVLADLIKAGKTSFGDFAASLKAVRYRNGLLDG
;
A
#
# COMPACT_ATOMS: atom_id res chain seq x y z
N MET A 1 -14.58 -15.01 -10.66
CA MET A 1 -13.37 -14.41 -11.26
C MET A 1 -13.50 -12.90 -11.17
N LEU A 2 -13.01 -12.30 -10.08
CA LEU A 2 -12.97 -10.85 -10.00
C LEU A 2 -11.75 -10.38 -10.80
N SER A 3 -12.00 -9.66 -11.89
CA SER A 3 -10.99 -9.23 -12.84
C SER A 3 -10.05 -8.20 -12.19
N SER A 4 -8.87 -8.65 -11.77
CA SER A 4 -7.77 -7.77 -11.40
C SER A 4 -7.43 -6.91 -12.62
N THR A 5 -7.57 -5.59 -12.51
CA THR A 5 -7.21 -4.70 -13.62
C THR A 5 -5.68 -4.58 -13.65
N LYS A 6 -5.02 -5.28 -14.57
CA LYS A 6 -3.60 -5.01 -14.87
C LYS A 6 -3.51 -3.59 -15.42
N CYS A 7 -2.78 -2.73 -14.71
CA CYS A 7 -2.56 -1.35 -15.12
C CYS A 7 -1.06 -1.08 -15.13
N LEU A 8 -0.58 -0.32 -16.11
CA LEU A 8 0.79 0.19 -16.10
C LEU A 8 0.80 1.53 -15.36
N TYR A 9 1.44 1.59 -14.19
CA TYR A 9 1.75 2.87 -13.55
C TYR A 9 3.23 3.19 -13.76
N LYS A 10 3.52 4.23 -14.57
CA LYS A 10 4.89 4.60 -14.99
C LYS A 10 5.71 3.41 -15.53
N GLY A 11 5.07 2.53 -16.30
CA GLY A 11 5.72 1.35 -16.91
C GLY A 11 5.91 0.15 -15.97
N ILE A 12 5.46 0.24 -14.71
CA ILE A 12 5.50 -0.88 -13.76
C ILE A 12 4.21 -1.69 -13.94
N PRO A 13 4.30 -3.02 -14.13
CA PRO A 13 3.11 -3.86 -14.10
C PRO A 13 2.57 -3.94 -12.67
N LEU A 14 1.36 -3.41 -12.49
CA LEU A 14 0.70 -3.27 -11.19
C LEU A 14 -0.61 -4.05 -11.21
N ILE A 15 -0.80 -4.87 -10.17
CA ILE A 15 -2.05 -5.56 -9.85
C ILE A 15 -2.65 -4.89 -8.63
N ALA A 16 -3.82 -4.26 -8.82
CA ALA A 16 -4.63 -3.70 -7.75
C ALA A 16 -6.10 -3.73 -8.16
N MET A 17 -6.99 -3.96 -7.19
CA MET A 17 -8.43 -3.89 -7.41
C MET A 17 -8.98 -2.49 -7.10
N PRO A 18 -10.16 -2.11 -7.63
CA PRO A 18 -10.78 -0.82 -7.35
C PRO A 18 -10.98 -0.56 -5.84
N GLU A 19 -11.26 -1.61 -5.07
CA GLU A 19 -11.45 -1.52 -3.63
C GLU A 19 -10.15 -1.20 -2.89
N ASP A 20 -8.98 -1.63 -3.39
CA ASP A 20 -7.69 -1.25 -2.81
C ASP A 20 -7.47 0.26 -2.91
N ARG A 21 -7.86 0.87 -4.04
CA ARG A 21 -7.85 2.33 -4.20
C ARG A 21 -8.85 3.00 -3.27
N LYS A 22 -10.04 2.41 -3.09
CA LYS A 22 -11.05 2.91 -2.16
C LYS A 22 -10.53 2.91 -0.73
N ILE A 23 -9.94 1.79 -0.26
CA ILE A 23 -9.35 1.67 1.07
C ILE A 23 -8.23 2.71 1.25
N PHE A 24 -7.36 2.86 0.25
CA PHE A 24 -6.31 3.88 0.26
C PHE A 24 -6.91 5.27 0.48
N TYR A 25 -7.84 5.72 -0.37
CA TYR A 25 -8.41 7.06 -0.27
C TYR A 25 -9.26 7.27 0.98
N ASP A 26 -9.96 6.24 1.46
CA ASP A 26 -10.73 6.32 2.71
C ASP A 26 -9.81 6.43 3.92
N LEU A 27 -8.70 5.67 3.95
CA LEU A 27 -7.65 5.83 4.95
C LEU A 27 -7.09 7.24 4.92
N LEU A 28 -6.78 7.76 3.73
CA LEU A 28 -6.33 9.13 3.59
C LEU A 28 -7.38 10.09 4.16
N ARG A 29 -8.61 10.13 3.65
CA ARG A 29 -9.64 11.10 4.10
C ARG A 29 -9.91 11.11 5.60
N SER A 30 -9.78 9.94 6.23
CA SER A 30 -10.05 9.78 7.65
C SER A 30 -8.83 10.07 8.54
N THR A 31 -7.65 10.24 7.95
CA THR A 31 -6.51 10.90 8.62
C THR A 31 -6.69 12.42 8.52
N ARG A 32 -6.40 13.13 9.60
CA ARG A 32 -6.44 14.60 9.59
C ARG A 32 -5.09 15.09 9.07
N TRP A 33 -4.87 15.01 7.76
CA TRP A 33 -3.61 15.36 7.07
C TRP A 33 -2.89 16.60 7.59
N ARG A 34 -3.63 17.65 7.99
CA ARG A 34 -3.05 18.90 8.51
C ARG A 34 -2.61 18.84 9.97
N GLU A 35 -3.22 17.99 10.80
CA GLU A 35 -2.84 17.77 12.20
C GLU A 35 -1.85 16.60 12.33
N ASP A 36 -1.97 15.60 11.46
CA ASP A 36 -1.14 14.39 11.45
C ASP A 36 0.26 14.63 10.87
N GLY A 37 0.47 15.65 10.03
CA GLY A 37 1.79 16.01 9.49
C GLY A 37 2.80 16.46 10.56
N VAL A 38 2.35 16.79 11.78
CA VAL A 38 3.19 17.16 12.93
C VAL A 38 3.62 15.92 13.73
N LYS A 39 2.97 14.77 13.52
CA LYS A 39 3.25 13.54 14.27
C LYS A 39 4.62 12.96 13.88
N SER A 40 5.25 12.31 14.85
CA SER A 40 6.45 11.50 14.59
C SER A 40 6.12 10.32 13.66
N SER A 41 7.15 9.74 13.03
CA SER A 41 6.93 8.58 12.16
C SER A 41 6.33 7.39 12.92
N GLY A 42 6.73 7.18 14.18
CA GLY A 42 6.19 6.11 15.02
C GLY A 42 4.69 6.29 15.32
N GLU A 43 4.26 7.50 15.64
CA GLU A 43 2.85 7.81 15.88
C GLU A 43 2.00 7.60 14.61
N LEU A 44 2.54 7.95 13.44
CA LEU A 44 1.86 7.71 12.16
C LEU A 44 1.75 6.21 11.85
N VAL A 45 2.81 5.43 12.08
CA VAL A 45 2.79 3.97 11.92
C VAL A 45 1.72 3.33 12.82
N ILE A 46 1.62 3.75 14.08
CA ILE A 46 0.58 3.27 15.01
C ILE A 46 -0.82 3.65 14.49
N ALA A 47 -1.00 4.92 14.10
CA ALA A 47 -2.29 5.42 13.64
C ALA A 47 -2.78 4.72 12.35
N VAL A 48 -1.88 4.49 11.39
CA VAL A 48 -2.16 3.76 10.16
C VAL A 48 -2.40 2.29 10.45
N GLY A 49 -1.55 1.65 11.26
CA GLY A 49 -1.68 0.22 11.60
C GLY A 49 -3.03 -0.09 12.25
N ALA A 50 -3.50 0.80 13.13
CA ALA A 50 -4.83 0.69 13.75
C ALA A 50 -5.98 0.65 12.73
N ARG A 51 -5.80 1.17 11.51
CA ARG A 51 -6.83 1.15 10.45
C ARG A 51 -6.98 -0.21 9.76
N PHE A 52 -5.99 -1.08 9.90
CA PHE A 52 -6.05 -2.45 9.39
C PHE A 52 -6.56 -3.44 10.44
N MET A 53 -6.98 -2.98 11.62
CA MET A 53 -7.63 -3.83 12.61
C MET A 53 -8.91 -4.44 12.03
N GLY A 54 -9.00 -5.77 12.06
CA GLY A 54 -10.11 -6.52 11.45
C GLY A 54 -9.94 -6.81 9.96
N THR A 55 -8.88 -6.32 9.30
CA THR A 55 -8.54 -6.76 7.95
C THR A 55 -8.22 -8.26 7.96
N PRO A 56 -8.83 -9.08 7.08
CA PRO A 56 -8.59 -10.51 7.02
C PRO A 56 -7.12 -10.87 6.82
N TYR A 57 -6.65 -11.85 7.60
CA TYR A 57 -5.33 -12.45 7.41
C TYR A 57 -5.37 -13.47 6.26
N VAL A 58 -4.60 -13.25 5.20
CA VAL A 58 -4.49 -14.18 4.05
C VAL A 58 -3.03 -14.29 3.62
N PRO A 59 -2.41 -15.47 3.67
CA PRO A 59 -1.04 -15.66 3.18
C PRO A 59 -0.97 -15.67 1.65
N ASN A 60 0.22 -15.47 1.10
CA ASN A 60 0.52 -15.62 -0.33
C ASN A 60 -0.31 -14.71 -1.26
N THR A 61 -0.73 -13.53 -0.76
CA THR A 61 -1.54 -12.59 -1.56
C THR A 61 -0.78 -11.98 -2.73
N LEU A 62 0.56 -12.03 -2.70
CA LEU A 62 1.44 -11.54 -3.77
C LEU A 62 1.55 -12.53 -4.95
N GLU A 63 1.21 -13.80 -4.76
CA GLU A 63 1.34 -14.86 -5.77
C GLU A 63 0.18 -14.83 -6.79
N GLN A 64 0.25 -13.92 -7.77
CA GLN A 64 -0.84 -13.66 -8.73
C GLN A 64 -0.62 -14.30 -10.13
N GLY A 65 0.45 -15.08 -10.31
CA GLY A 65 0.75 -15.76 -11.57
C GLY A 65 2.22 -16.15 -11.71
N ASN A 66 2.67 -16.37 -12.95
CA ASN A 66 4.01 -16.88 -13.25
C ASN A 66 5.07 -15.79 -13.45
N ARG A 67 4.71 -14.51 -13.31
CA ARG A 67 5.61 -13.37 -13.45
C ARG A 67 5.47 -12.50 -12.20
N GLU A 68 6.58 -11.94 -11.74
CA GLU A 68 6.56 -10.95 -10.68
C GLU A 68 5.85 -9.69 -11.18
N ASP A 69 4.83 -9.24 -10.46
CA ASP A 69 4.12 -7.98 -10.70
C ASP A 69 4.02 -7.25 -9.35
N LEU A 70 4.00 -5.91 -9.34
CA LEU A 70 3.76 -5.19 -8.09
C LEU A 70 2.31 -5.42 -7.68
N VAL A 71 2.07 -6.19 -6.61
CA VAL A 71 0.73 -6.44 -6.08
C VAL A 71 0.42 -5.50 -4.92
N ILE A 72 -0.69 -4.77 -5.03
CA ILE A 72 -1.27 -3.98 -3.93
C ILE A 72 -2.58 -4.65 -3.53
N ASN A 73 -2.60 -5.23 -2.33
CA ASN A 73 -3.80 -5.76 -1.70
C ASN A 73 -3.94 -5.13 -0.31
N LEU A 74 -4.94 -4.26 -0.13
CA LEU A 74 -5.29 -3.64 1.15
C LEU A 74 -6.53 -4.25 1.78
N ARG A 75 -7.19 -5.17 1.06
CA ARG A 75 -8.38 -5.89 1.52
C ARG A 75 -8.04 -7.10 2.38
N GLN A 76 -6.86 -7.66 2.16
CA GLN A 76 -6.36 -8.89 2.80
C GLN A 76 -4.84 -8.76 2.95
N LEU A 77 -4.33 -9.04 4.14
CA LEU A 77 -2.93 -8.84 4.49
C LEU A 77 -2.35 -10.08 5.18
N ASP A 78 -1.04 -10.23 5.10
CA ASP A 78 -0.25 -11.10 5.97
C ASP A 78 0.68 -10.24 6.85
N CYS A 79 1.57 -10.87 7.62
CA CYS A 79 2.47 -10.16 8.51
C CYS A 79 3.42 -9.20 7.78
N PHE A 80 3.90 -9.56 6.59
CA PHE A 80 4.86 -8.75 5.82
C PHE A 80 4.14 -7.57 5.15
N THR A 81 3.09 -7.87 4.39
CA THR A 81 2.32 -6.86 3.66
C THR A 81 1.63 -5.88 4.60
N PHE A 82 1.23 -6.30 5.81
CA PHE A 82 0.75 -5.38 6.84
C PHE A 82 1.81 -4.33 7.22
N VAL A 83 3.04 -4.76 7.52
CA VAL A 83 4.13 -3.86 7.93
C VAL A 83 4.51 -2.94 6.78
N GLU A 84 4.73 -3.49 5.58
CA GLU A 84 5.11 -2.71 4.40
C GLU A 84 4.09 -1.61 4.08
N ASN A 85 2.80 -1.97 3.99
CA ASN A 85 1.75 -1.02 3.67
C ASN A 85 1.63 0.05 4.77
N THR A 86 1.72 -0.35 6.05
CA THR A 86 1.62 0.58 7.19
C THR A 86 2.75 1.63 7.17
N VAL A 87 3.99 1.18 6.99
CA VAL A 87 5.16 2.09 6.95
C VAL A 87 5.06 3.02 5.75
N VAL A 88 4.76 2.49 4.57
CA VAL A 88 4.68 3.28 3.35
C VAL A 88 3.60 4.36 3.48
N LEU A 89 2.40 4.00 3.93
CA LEU A 89 1.29 4.94 4.11
C LEU A 89 1.61 6.02 5.15
N ALA A 90 2.27 5.67 6.25
CA ALA A 90 2.73 6.63 7.24
C ALA A 90 3.69 7.67 6.63
N ASP A 91 4.63 7.22 5.79
CA ASP A 91 5.57 8.10 5.10
C ASP A 91 4.89 8.98 4.04
N LEU A 92 3.89 8.48 3.32
CA LEU A 92 3.07 9.29 2.41
C LEU A 92 2.34 10.41 3.16
N ILE A 93 1.72 10.08 4.29
CA ILE A 93 1.02 11.06 5.15
C ILE A 93 2.01 12.13 5.61
N LYS A 94 3.17 11.71 6.14
CA LYS A 94 4.22 12.62 6.60
C LYS A 94 4.73 13.53 5.49
N ALA A 95 4.86 13.01 4.27
CA ALA A 95 5.30 13.76 3.10
C ALA A 95 4.20 14.59 2.43
N GLY A 96 2.96 14.57 2.93
CA GLY A 96 1.82 15.26 2.32
C GLY A 96 1.42 14.71 0.94
N LYS A 97 1.80 13.48 0.62
CA LYS A 97 1.52 12.85 -0.68
C LYS A 97 0.21 12.07 -0.62
N THR A 98 -0.68 12.36 -1.57
CA THR A 98 -2.06 11.84 -1.56
C THR A 98 -2.42 10.99 -2.77
N SER A 99 -1.47 10.76 -3.69
CA SER A 99 -1.73 9.99 -4.91
C SER A 99 -1.49 8.50 -4.69
N PHE A 100 -2.37 7.65 -5.25
CA PHE A 100 -2.16 6.21 -5.25
C PHE A 100 -0.89 5.80 -6.03
N GLY A 101 -0.45 6.65 -6.94
CA GLY A 101 0.77 6.46 -7.71
C GLY A 101 2.04 6.62 -6.87
N ASP A 102 2.08 7.62 -5.99
CA ASP A 102 3.15 7.76 -5.01
C ASP A 102 3.17 6.57 -4.04
N PHE A 103 2.00 6.06 -3.68
CA PHE A 103 1.88 4.86 -2.86
C PHE A 103 2.50 3.64 -3.52
N ALA A 104 2.13 3.37 -4.78
CA ALA A 104 2.70 2.26 -5.55
C ALA A 104 4.23 2.40 -5.72
N ALA A 105 4.72 3.62 -5.99
CA ALA A 105 6.15 3.87 -6.15
C ALA A 105 6.94 3.64 -4.84
N SER A 106 6.43 4.15 -3.72
CA SER A 106 7.04 3.96 -2.40
C SER A 106 6.99 2.50 -1.95
N LEU A 107 5.87 1.80 -2.17
CA LEU A 107 5.76 0.39 -1.85
C LEU A 107 6.76 -0.45 -2.64
N LYS A 108 6.93 -0.16 -3.93
CA LYS A 108 7.95 -0.83 -4.75
C LYS A 108 9.37 -0.60 -4.19
N ALA A 109 9.68 0.62 -3.78
CA ALA A 109 10.98 0.96 -3.22
C ALA A 109 11.27 0.23 -1.91
N VAL A 110 10.24 -0.01 -1.09
CA VAL A 110 10.35 -0.78 0.17
C VAL A 110 10.44 -2.28 -0.09
N ARG A 111 9.59 -2.82 -0.97
CA ARG A 111 9.45 -4.27 -1.16
C ARG A 111 10.58 -4.89 -1.98
N TYR A 112 11.04 -4.19 -3.02
CA TYR A 112 12.02 -4.75 -3.95
C TYR A 112 13.41 -4.18 -3.71
N ARG A 113 14.43 -5.02 -3.87
CA ARG A 113 15.83 -4.61 -3.71
C ARG A 113 16.16 -3.49 -4.69
N ASN A 114 16.67 -2.37 -4.15
CA ASN A 114 16.94 -1.14 -4.92
C ASN A 114 15.70 -0.56 -5.64
N GLY A 115 14.49 -0.96 -5.26
CA GLY A 115 13.24 -0.60 -5.95
C GLY A 115 13.11 -1.18 -7.36
N LEU A 116 13.89 -2.22 -7.68
CA LEU A 116 13.91 -2.89 -8.98
C LEU A 116 13.08 -4.18 -8.92
N LEU A 117 11.98 -4.19 -9.66
CA LEU A 117 11.18 -5.39 -9.87
C LEU A 117 11.83 -6.16 -11.04
N ASP A 118 12.51 -7.25 -10.73
CA ASP A 118 13.34 -8.05 -11.64
C ASP A 118 13.13 -9.55 -11.35
N GLY A 119 11.96 -10.06 -11.71
CA GLY A 119 11.50 -11.44 -11.46
C GLY A 119 10.40 -11.87 -12.43
#